data_AF-X1IAF7-F1
#
_entry.id   AF-X1IAF7-F1
#
_cell.length_a   1.000
_cell.length_b   1.000
_cell.length_c   1.000
_cell.angle_alpha   90.00
_cell.angle_beta   90.00
_cell.angle_gamma   90.00
#
_symmetry.space_group_name_H-M   'P 1'
#
loop_
_entity.id
_entity.type
_entity.pdbx_description
1 polymer ?
#
loop_
_entity_poly.entity_id
_entity_poly.type
_entity_poly.pdbx_seq_one_letter_code
_entity_poly.pdbx_strand_id
1 'polypeptide(L)'
;DAVTGEKLWDFETEGPVSSSPVVANGIVYVGSGSKYTESKFSYALNALNGRLRLRFKSLYSVFSSPTVSGEIVYFINSSGYLYAVDGNARTWPWEHEIKSAWIYLWVRGLRVFDSPVLPTPTSQSGLLWWLRLDRPVASTPIVTGDTLYVGSDNKLLAIDLQSQQKRWEFEAEGVISSSPALVDTTIYVGSEDG
;
A
#
# COMPACT_ATOMS: atom_id res chain seq x y z
N ASP A 1 26.03 -2.92 -2.70
CA ASP A 1 26.85 -2.58 -1.53
C ASP A 1 27.09 -1.08 -1.55
N ALA A 2 26.94 -0.40 -0.42
CA ALA A 2 27.04 1.07 -0.38
C ALA A 2 28.48 1.58 -0.58
N VAL A 3 29.48 0.73 -0.32
CA VAL A 3 30.91 1.06 -0.43
C VAL A 3 31.44 0.67 -1.80
N THR A 4 31.12 -0.54 -2.28
CA THR A 4 31.65 -1.07 -3.55
C THR A 4 30.77 -0.80 -4.76
N GLY A 5 29.49 -0.45 -4.56
CA GLY A 5 28.50 -0.32 -5.63
C GLY A 5 28.05 -1.65 -6.23
N GLU A 6 28.52 -2.78 -5.72
CA GLU A 6 28.20 -4.10 -6.27
C GLU A 6 26.73 -4.48 -6.02
N LYS A 7 26.11 -5.16 -6.99
CA LYS A 7 24.75 -5.68 -6.84
C LYS A 7 24.73 -6.78 -5.77
N LEU A 8 23.89 -6.63 -4.73
CA LEU A 8 23.72 -7.64 -3.68
C LEU A 8 22.72 -8.73 -4.09
N TRP A 9 21.58 -8.32 -4.64
CA TRP A 9 20.52 -9.20 -5.13
C TRP A 9 19.67 -8.44 -6.14
N ASP A 10 18.86 -9.18 -6.90
CA ASP A 10 17.79 -8.65 -7.72
C ASP A 10 16.51 -9.48 -7.52
N PHE A 11 15.38 -8.86 -7.80
CA PHE A 11 14.06 -9.48 -7.69
C PHE A 11 13.22 -9.01 -8.87
N GLU A 12 12.68 -9.95 -9.64
CA GLU A 12 11.81 -9.64 -10.78
C GLU A 12 10.37 -9.43 -10.31
N THR A 13 9.85 -8.23 -10.53
CA THR A 13 8.45 -7.87 -10.26
C THR A 13 7.57 -8.16 -11.48
N GLU A 14 6.27 -8.34 -11.26
CA GLU A 14 5.28 -8.58 -12.34
C GLU A 14 4.92 -7.29 -13.11
N GLY A 15 5.83 -6.32 -13.15
CA GLY A 15 5.62 -5.02 -13.77
C GLY A 15 6.71 -4.00 -13.40
N PRO A 16 6.66 -2.80 -14.01
CA PRO A 16 7.63 -1.77 -13.75
C PRO A 16 7.50 -1.24 -12.32
N VAL A 17 8.64 -0.99 -11.67
CA VAL A 17 8.72 -0.33 -10.38
C VAL A 17 8.92 1.16 -10.64
N SER A 18 7.84 1.94 -10.50
CA SER A 18 7.91 3.41 -10.57
C SER A 18 7.92 4.08 -9.20
N SER A 19 7.62 3.31 -8.14
CA SER A 19 7.66 3.78 -6.76
C SER A 19 9.09 3.79 -6.21
N SER A 20 9.36 4.67 -5.24
CA SER A 20 10.61 4.60 -4.47
C SER A 20 10.47 3.54 -3.37
N PRO A 21 11.46 2.67 -3.13
CA PRO A 21 11.39 1.68 -2.07
C PRO A 21 11.56 2.34 -0.69
N VAL A 22 10.92 1.77 0.34
CA VAL A 22 11.17 2.10 1.74
C VAL A 22 11.71 0.87 2.46
N VAL A 23 12.67 1.07 3.37
CA VAL A 23 13.26 -0.02 4.16
C VAL A 23 12.92 0.19 5.63
N ALA A 24 12.29 -0.80 6.25
CA ALA A 24 12.01 -0.82 7.68
C ALA A 24 12.12 -2.24 8.22
N ASN A 25 12.64 -2.41 9.44
CA ASN A 25 12.75 -3.71 10.12
C ASN A 25 13.43 -4.82 9.28
N GLY A 26 14.41 -4.44 8.43
CA GLY A 26 15.10 -5.39 7.54
C GLY A 26 14.26 -5.87 6.35
N ILE A 27 13.18 -5.15 6.03
CA ILE A 27 12.25 -5.46 4.93
C ILE A 27 12.20 -4.26 4.00
N VAL A 28 12.33 -4.53 2.70
CA VAL A 28 12.16 -3.56 1.61
C VAL A 28 10.72 -3.64 1.14
N TYR A 29 9.99 -2.54 1.18
CA TYR A 29 8.64 -2.43 0.62
C TYR A 29 8.67 -1.60 -0.64
N VAL A 30 7.99 -2.08 -1.69
CA VAL A 30 8.00 -1.42 -3.01
C VAL A 30 6.70 -1.70 -3.76
N GLY A 31 6.15 -0.67 -4.39
CA GLY A 31 5.02 -0.78 -5.32
C GLY A 31 5.48 -1.09 -6.74
N SER A 32 4.83 -2.07 -7.36
CA SER A 32 4.98 -2.43 -8.77
C SER A 32 3.73 -2.04 -9.54
N GLY A 33 3.94 -1.12 -10.46
CA GLY A 33 2.89 -0.49 -11.22
C GLY A 33 3.42 0.75 -11.93
N SER A 34 2.81 1.02 -13.07
CA SER A 34 2.90 2.26 -13.82
C SER A 34 1.53 2.55 -14.42
N LYS A 35 1.30 3.80 -14.82
CA LYS A 35 0.09 4.21 -15.58
C LYS A 35 -0.13 3.41 -16.86
N TYR A 36 0.92 2.76 -17.38
CA TYR A 36 0.88 1.99 -18.63
C TYR A 36 0.76 0.48 -18.44
N THR A 37 0.67 -0.02 -17.20
CA THR A 37 0.74 -1.46 -16.94
C THR A 37 -0.36 -1.94 -16.01
N GLU A 38 -0.79 -3.17 -16.21
CA GLU A 38 -1.78 -3.85 -15.36
C GLU A 38 -1.20 -4.42 -14.06
N SER A 39 0.06 -4.14 -13.74
CA SER A 39 0.68 -4.57 -12.49
C SER A 39 0.05 -3.84 -11.31
N LYS A 40 -0.52 -4.62 -10.39
CA LYS A 40 -1.29 -4.16 -9.23
C LYS A 40 -0.71 -4.74 -7.94
N PHE A 41 0.61 -4.84 -7.88
CA PHE A 41 1.27 -5.53 -6.80
C PHE A 41 2.11 -4.59 -5.95
N SER A 42 2.11 -4.85 -4.65
CA SER A 42 3.08 -4.31 -3.71
C SER A 42 3.83 -5.49 -3.11
N TYR A 43 5.14 -5.33 -2.95
CA TYR A 43 6.04 -6.39 -2.53
C TYR A 43 6.73 -6.00 -1.22
N ALA A 44 6.85 -6.97 -0.32
CA ALA A 44 7.74 -6.91 0.84
C ALA A 44 8.84 -7.97 0.66
N LEU A 45 10.08 -7.52 0.56
CA LEU A 45 11.26 -8.34 0.30
C LEU A 45 12.21 -8.29 1.51
N ASN A 46 12.92 -9.36 1.79
CA ASN A 46 13.99 -9.33 2.78
C ASN A 46 15.15 -8.45 2.28
N ALA A 47 15.58 -7.46 3.07
CA ALA A 47 16.59 -6.50 2.66
C ALA A 47 17.99 -7.11 2.41
N LEU A 48 18.30 -8.23 3.06
CA LEU A 48 19.62 -8.87 2.96
C LEU A 48 19.75 -9.73 1.71
N ASN A 49 18.68 -10.39 1.28
CA ASN A 49 18.76 -11.42 0.23
C ASN A 49 17.67 -11.33 -0.86
N GLY A 50 16.81 -10.31 -0.83
CA GLY A 50 15.78 -10.09 -1.84
C GLY A 50 14.63 -11.11 -1.82
N ARG A 51 14.60 -12.05 -0.87
CA ARG A 51 13.54 -13.07 -0.82
C ARG A 51 12.18 -12.45 -0.53
N LEU A 52 11.20 -12.82 -1.35
CA LEU A 52 9.81 -12.43 -1.19
C LEU A 52 9.27 -12.89 0.18
N ARG A 53 8.73 -11.94 0.96
CA ARG A 53 7.98 -12.21 2.20
C ARG A 53 6.49 -12.06 1.97
N LEU A 54 6.07 -10.96 1.36
CA LEU A 54 4.66 -10.66 1.09
C LEU A 54 4.52 -10.16 -0.36
N ARG A 55 3.58 -10.75 -1.09
CA ARG A 55 3.02 -10.21 -2.32
C ARG A 55 1.60 -9.77 -2.05
N PHE A 56 1.38 -8.46 -2.06
CA PHE A 56 0.08 -7.85 -1.89
C PHE A 56 -0.52 -7.48 -3.24
N LYS A 57 -1.81 -7.75 -3.47
CA LYS A 57 -2.52 -7.49 -4.73
C LYS A 57 -3.58 -6.42 -4.50
N SER A 58 -3.33 -5.23 -5.00
CA SER A 58 -4.30 -4.13 -4.99
C SER A 58 -5.32 -4.25 -6.13
N LEU A 59 -6.35 -3.40 -6.11
CA LEU A 59 -7.34 -3.32 -7.19
C LEU A 59 -6.79 -2.61 -8.45
N TYR A 60 -5.86 -1.69 -8.26
CA TYR A 60 -5.28 -0.82 -9.29
C TYR A 60 -3.77 -0.64 -9.07
N SER A 61 -3.06 -0.14 -10.07
CA SER A 61 -1.60 -0.07 -10.10
C SER A 61 -1.03 0.74 -8.94
N VAL A 62 0.00 0.21 -8.28
CA VAL A 62 0.65 0.87 -7.14
C VAL A 62 1.89 1.59 -7.65
N PHE A 63 1.80 2.91 -7.78
CA PHE A 63 2.94 3.74 -8.16
C PHE A 63 3.37 4.71 -7.05
N SER A 64 2.57 4.90 -6.00
CA SER A 64 3.00 5.71 -4.85
C SER A 64 4.12 5.01 -4.09
N SER A 65 5.09 5.77 -3.60
CA SER A 65 6.08 5.24 -2.65
C SER A 65 5.39 4.82 -1.35
N PRO A 66 5.66 3.63 -0.82
CA PRO A 66 5.15 3.20 0.48
C PRO A 66 5.77 3.98 1.65
N THR A 67 5.01 4.12 2.72
CA THR A 67 5.44 4.74 3.99
C THR A 67 5.21 3.78 5.14
N VAL A 68 6.15 3.74 6.09
CA VAL A 68 6.07 2.81 7.24
C VAL A 68 5.90 3.60 8.53
N SER A 69 4.95 3.16 9.37
CA SER A 69 4.80 3.62 10.74
C SER A 69 4.74 2.41 11.68
N GLY A 70 5.79 2.23 12.48
CA GLY A 70 5.96 1.04 13.31
C GLY A 70 6.02 -0.24 12.47
N GLU A 71 4.99 -1.09 12.62
CA GLU A 71 4.85 -2.34 11.87
C GLU A 71 3.89 -2.24 10.68
N ILE A 72 3.25 -1.08 10.48
CA ILE A 72 2.24 -0.89 9.44
C ILE A 72 2.86 -0.18 8.24
N VAL A 73 2.60 -0.71 7.06
CA VAL A 73 2.99 -0.15 5.78
C VAL A 73 1.78 0.41 5.07
N TYR A 74 1.89 1.67 4.66
CA TYR A 74 0.87 2.40 3.93
C TYR A 74 1.31 2.59 2.50
N PHE A 75 0.42 2.30 1.55
CA PHE A 75 0.64 2.64 0.15
C PHE A 75 -0.69 2.96 -0.52
N ILE A 76 -0.59 3.66 -1.64
CA ILE A 76 -1.75 4.18 -2.36
C ILE A 76 -1.66 3.74 -3.82
N ASN A 77 -2.82 3.37 -4.38
CA ASN A 77 -2.89 3.03 -5.79
C ASN A 77 -3.35 4.22 -6.64
N SER A 78 -3.27 4.04 -7.96
CA SER A 78 -3.65 5.04 -8.95
C SER A 78 -5.09 5.56 -8.84
N SER A 79 -5.96 4.81 -8.18
CA SER A 79 -7.38 5.13 -8.04
C SER A 79 -7.73 5.67 -6.65
N GLY A 80 -6.73 6.06 -5.86
CA GLY A 80 -6.93 6.70 -4.56
C GLY A 80 -7.25 5.73 -3.42
N TYR A 81 -7.04 4.42 -3.58
CA TYR A 81 -7.19 3.52 -2.45
C TYR A 81 -5.92 3.51 -1.61
N LEU A 82 -6.05 3.96 -0.37
CA LEU A 82 -5.05 3.83 0.68
C LEU A 82 -5.20 2.47 1.35
N TYR A 83 -4.12 1.69 1.38
CA TYR A 83 -4.07 0.40 2.08
C TYR A 83 -3.14 0.50 3.28
N ALA A 84 -3.58 -0.06 4.41
CA ALA A 84 -2.73 -0.35 5.55
C ALA A 84 -2.46 -1.84 5.58
N VAL A 85 -1.17 -2.20 5.53
CA VAL A 85 -0.71 -3.58 5.47
C VAL A 85 0.25 -3.86 6.63
N ASP A 86 0.05 -4.98 7.31
CA ASP A 86 0.97 -5.48 8.31
C ASP A 86 2.30 -5.86 7.65
N GLY A 87 3.36 -5.15 8.02
CA GLY A 87 4.71 -5.33 7.52
C GLY A 87 5.36 -6.65 7.97
N ASN A 88 4.86 -7.28 9.03
CA ASN A 88 5.32 -8.58 9.51
C ASN A 88 4.62 -9.75 8.81
N ALA A 89 3.54 -9.49 8.09
CA ALA A 89 2.79 -10.52 7.39
C ALA A 89 3.62 -11.21 6.30
N ARG A 90 3.21 -12.45 6.00
CA ARG A 90 3.79 -13.25 4.93
C ARG A 90 2.69 -13.81 4.05
N THR A 91 2.96 -13.93 2.76
CA THR A 91 2.05 -14.64 1.85
C THR A 91 2.04 -16.11 2.22
N TRP A 92 0.86 -16.67 2.46
CA TRP A 92 0.74 -18.11 2.72
C TRP A 92 1.02 -18.91 1.44
N PRO A 93 1.66 -20.09 1.54
CA PRO A 93 1.77 -21.00 0.41
C PRO A 93 0.39 -21.26 -0.21
N TRP A 94 0.29 -21.15 -1.53
CA TRP A 94 -0.93 -21.33 -2.32
C TRP A 94 -2.13 -20.43 -1.98
N GLU A 95 -1.90 -19.30 -1.30
CA GLU A 95 -2.97 -18.36 -0.92
C GLU A 95 -3.87 -18.00 -2.12
N HIS A 96 -3.28 -17.69 -3.28
CA HIS A 96 -4.06 -17.24 -4.44
C HIS A 96 -4.72 -18.39 -5.23
N GLU A 97 -4.10 -19.57 -5.26
CA GLU A 97 -4.62 -20.73 -5.99
C GLU A 97 -5.80 -21.35 -5.26
N ILE A 98 -5.72 -21.46 -3.94
CA ILE A 98 -6.78 -22.06 -3.13
C ILE A 98 -7.92 -21.06 -2.90
N LYS A 99 -7.63 -19.77 -2.70
CA LYS A 99 -8.65 -18.77 -2.35
C LYS A 99 -9.78 -18.69 -3.36
N SER A 100 -9.51 -18.82 -4.65
CA SER A 100 -10.55 -18.82 -5.69
C SER A 100 -11.48 -20.04 -5.58
N ALA A 101 -10.91 -21.23 -5.36
CA ALA A 101 -11.69 -22.44 -5.10
C ALA A 101 -12.48 -22.35 -3.78
N TRP A 102 -11.88 -21.74 -2.76
CA TRP A 102 -12.48 -21.53 -1.45
C TRP A 102 -13.67 -20.55 -1.53
N ILE A 103 -13.52 -19.42 -2.23
CA ILE A 103 -14.61 -18.47 -2.53
C ILE A 103 -15.72 -19.18 -3.31
N TYR A 104 -15.37 -19.99 -4.30
CA TYR A 104 -16.34 -20.73 -5.10
C TYR A 104 -17.18 -21.68 -4.24
N LEU A 105 -16.56 -22.47 -3.35
CA LEU A 105 -17.25 -23.37 -2.43
C LEU A 105 -18.14 -22.61 -1.42
N TRP A 106 -17.67 -21.46 -0.92
CA TRP A 106 -18.42 -20.62 -0.01
C TRP A 106 -19.66 -19.99 -0.67
N VAL A 107 -19.52 -19.43 -1.88
CA VAL A 107 -20.64 -18.85 -2.67
C VAL A 107 -21.66 -19.91 -3.08
N ARG A 108 -21.21 -21.14 -3.38
CA ARG A 108 -22.09 -22.26 -3.77
C ARG A 108 -22.87 -22.87 -2.60
N GLY A 109 -22.76 -22.31 -1.39
CA GLY A 109 -23.72 -22.60 -0.32
C GLY A 109 -23.60 -24.00 0.25
N LEU A 110 -22.38 -24.57 0.35
CA LEU A 110 -22.09 -25.69 1.25
C LEU A 110 -22.19 -25.24 2.72
N ARG A 111 -23.39 -24.80 3.12
CA ARG A 111 -23.88 -24.62 4.48
C ARG A 111 -24.58 -25.93 4.84
N VAL A 112 -23.81 -26.93 5.23
CA VAL A 112 -24.36 -28.24 5.59
C VAL A 112 -24.76 -28.16 7.07
N PHE A 113 -26.08 -28.07 7.32
CA PHE A 113 -26.75 -28.09 8.64
C PHE A 113 -26.37 -26.97 9.62
N ASP A 114 -27.15 -25.88 9.65
CA ASP A 114 -27.31 -24.88 10.75
C ASP A 114 -26.08 -24.49 11.60
N SER A 115 -24.88 -24.61 11.04
CA SER A 115 -23.58 -24.25 11.62
C SER A 115 -22.63 -23.90 10.47
N PRO A 116 -21.94 -22.74 10.51
CA PRO A 116 -21.04 -22.34 9.42
C PRO A 116 -19.77 -23.20 9.46
N VAL A 117 -19.75 -24.32 8.73
CA VAL A 117 -18.56 -25.21 8.65
C VAL A 117 -17.39 -24.52 7.95
N LEU A 118 -17.66 -23.61 7.02
CA LEU A 118 -16.63 -22.85 6.31
C LEU A 118 -16.64 -21.38 6.78
N PRO A 119 -15.55 -20.86 7.38
CA PRO A 119 -15.41 -19.43 7.68
C PRO A 119 -15.53 -18.57 6.41
N THR A 120 -15.66 -17.25 6.52
CA THR A 120 -15.55 -16.38 5.33
C THR A 120 -14.13 -16.48 4.75
N PRO A 121 -13.95 -16.45 3.42
CA PRO A 121 -12.61 -16.39 2.83
C PRO A 121 -11.83 -15.24 3.45
N THR A 122 -10.64 -15.54 4.00
CA THR A 122 -9.85 -14.52 4.68
C THR A 122 -9.45 -13.40 3.73
N SER A 123 -9.38 -12.18 4.26
CA SER A 123 -8.72 -11.06 3.60
C SER A 123 -7.33 -11.47 3.13
N GLN A 124 -6.82 -10.83 2.08
CA GLN A 124 -5.45 -11.08 1.63
C GLN A 124 -4.47 -10.92 2.79
N SER A 125 -3.44 -11.76 2.84
CA SER A 125 -2.40 -11.70 3.86
C SER A 125 -1.89 -10.28 4.07
N GLY A 126 -1.83 -9.89 5.35
CA GLY A 126 -1.35 -8.59 5.77
C GLY A 126 -2.34 -7.45 5.60
N LEU A 127 -3.50 -7.60 4.94
CA LEU A 127 -4.47 -6.52 4.87
C LEU A 127 -5.04 -6.20 6.27
N LEU A 128 -4.77 -5.01 6.78
CA LEU A 128 -5.36 -4.51 8.03
C LEU A 128 -6.65 -3.76 7.74
N TRP A 129 -6.57 -2.73 6.90
CA TRP A 129 -7.73 -1.94 6.45
C TRP A 129 -7.40 -1.21 5.15
N TRP A 130 -8.44 -0.66 4.51
CA TRP A 130 -8.29 0.20 3.34
C TRP A 130 -9.31 1.34 3.38
N LEU A 131 -8.96 2.47 2.77
CA LEU A 131 -9.79 3.66 2.67
C LEU A 131 -9.79 4.16 1.21
N ARG A 132 -10.95 4.54 0.70
CA ARG A 132 -11.06 5.18 -0.61
C ARG A 132 -10.92 6.70 -0.45
N LEU A 133 -9.88 7.25 -1.05
CA LEU A 133 -9.71 8.67 -1.29
C LEU A 133 -10.41 8.93 -2.63
N ASP A 134 -11.37 9.87 -2.68
CA ASP A 134 -12.30 10.04 -3.80
C ASP A 134 -11.64 10.45 -5.13
N ARG A 135 -10.31 10.67 -5.13
CA ARG A 135 -9.53 11.20 -6.25
C ARG A 135 -8.21 10.42 -6.41
N PRO A 136 -7.62 10.41 -7.61
CA PRO A 136 -6.28 9.87 -7.83
C PRO A 136 -5.26 10.52 -6.90
N VAL A 137 -4.25 9.75 -6.50
CA VAL A 137 -3.16 10.22 -5.64
C VAL A 137 -1.86 10.00 -6.37
N ALA A 138 -1.09 11.07 -6.53
CA ALA A 138 0.26 10.99 -7.07
C ALA A 138 1.37 11.16 -6.02
N SER A 139 1.02 11.60 -4.81
CA SER A 139 1.99 11.92 -3.76
C SER A 139 2.33 10.71 -2.87
N THR A 140 3.52 10.74 -2.27
CA THR A 140 3.91 9.79 -1.21
C THR A 140 3.25 10.22 0.10
N PRO A 141 2.47 9.36 0.79
CA PRO A 141 1.89 9.73 2.08
C PRO A 141 2.96 9.89 3.15
N ILE A 142 2.77 10.78 4.11
CA ILE A 142 3.61 10.92 5.31
C ILE A 142 2.79 10.58 6.55
N VAL A 143 3.40 9.88 7.51
CA VAL A 143 2.76 9.54 8.78
C VAL A 143 3.48 10.23 9.93
N THR A 144 2.72 10.87 10.82
CA THR A 144 3.23 11.43 12.08
C THR A 144 2.21 11.22 13.20
N GLY A 145 2.67 10.68 14.34
CA GLY A 145 1.80 10.26 15.43
C GLY A 145 0.64 9.39 14.91
N ASP A 146 -0.60 9.87 15.13
CA ASP A 146 -1.83 9.20 14.71
C ASP A 146 -2.42 9.75 13.40
N THR A 147 -1.67 10.53 12.62
CA THR A 147 -2.19 11.13 11.38
C THR A 147 -1.35 10.76 10.16
N LEU A 148 -2.03 10.37 9.09
CA LEU A 148 -1.45 10.23 7.75
C LEU A 148 -1.86 11.42 6.90
N TYR A 149 -0.88 12.09 6.28
CA TYR A 149 -1.11 13.17 5.34
C TYR A 149 -0.77 12.74 3.93
N VAL A 150 -1.62 13.11 2.97
CA VAL A 150 -1.45 12.73 1.57
C VAL A 150 -2.07 13.78 0.66
N GLY A 151 -1.37 14.13 -0.42
CA GLY A 151 -1.90 14.92 -1.53
C GLY A 151 -2.67 14.04 -2.53
N SER A 152 -3.91 14.40 -2.81
CA SER A 152 -4.81 13.76 -3.77
C SER A 152 -5.40 14.82 -4.68
N ASP A 153 -5.00 14.82 -5.95
CA ASP A 153 -5.37 15.88 -6.90
C ASP A 153 -5.00 17.28 -6.35
N ASN A 154 -5.92 18.24 -6.30
CA ASN A 154 -5.70 19.54 -5.67
C ASN A 154 -5.92 19.55 -4.14
N LYS A 155 -6.09 18.39 -3.50
CA LYS A 155 -6.42 18.31 -2.07
C LYS A 155 -5.30 17.72 -1.23
N LEU A 156 -5.01 18.32 -0.08
CA LEU A 156 -4.23 17.71 0.99
C LEU A 156 -5.20 17.11 2.02
N LEU A 157 -5.10 15.81 2.23
CA LEU A 157 -5.96 15.06 3.14
C LEU A 157 -5.19 14.67 4.40
N ALA A 158 -5.82 14.84 5.55
CA ALA A 158 -5.36 14.31 6.82
C ALA A 158 -6.28 13.18 7.28
N ILE A 159 -5.72 11.99 7.47
CA ILE A 159 -6.44 10.78 7.86
C ILE A 159 -6.01 10.38 9.27
N ASP A 160 -7.00 10.18 10.14
CA ASP A 160 -6.82 9.65 11.48
C ASP A 160 -6.55 8.14 11.41
N LEU A 161 -5.44 7.68 11.96
CA LEU A 161 -5.06 6.27 11.91
C LEU A 161 -5.82 5.38 12.91
N GLN A 162 -6.42 5.96 13.95
CA GLN A 162 -7.19 5.21 14.96
C GLN A 162 -8.62 4.93 14.50
N SER A 163 -9.32 5.98 14.07
CA SER A 163 -10.69 5.95 13.55
C SER A 163 -10.76 5.59 12.06
N GLN A 164 -9.64 5.66 11.33
CA GLN A 164 -9.54 5.37 9.89
C GLN A 164 -10.43 6.30 9.05
N GLN A 165 -10.66 7.52 9.55
CA GLN A 165 -11.49 8.53 8.91
C GLN A 165 -10.69 9.79 8.59
N LYS A 166 -11.18 10.55 7.62
CA LYS A 166 -10.63 11.86 7.27
C LYS A 166 -10.85 12.84 8.43
N ARG A 167 -9.76 13.38 8.98
CA ARG A 167 -9.77 14.46 9.99
C ARG A 167 -10.13 15.79 9.35
N TRP A 168 -9.47 16.12 8.24
CA TRP A 168 -9.70 17.35 7.48
C TRP A 168 -9.20 17.20 6.04
N GLU A 169 -9.63 18.13 5.20
CA GLU A 169 -9.08 18.35 3.86
C GLU A 169 -8.76 19.83 3.65
N PHE A 170 -7.71 20.09 2.89
CA PHE A 170 -7.34 21.40 2.40
C PHE A 170 -7.33 21.36 0.87
N GLU A 171 -7.85 22.40 0.22
CA GLU A 171 -7.94 22.49 -1.24
C GLU A 171 -7.02 23.61 -1.73
N ALA A 172 -6.03 23.25 -2.55
CA ALA A 172 -5.14 24.17 -3.24
C ALA A 172 -5.74 24.57 -4.60
N GLU A 173 -5.20 25.62 -5.21
CA GLU A 173 -5.64 26.08 -6.53
C GLU A 173 -5.13 25.16 -7.65
N GLY A 174 -3.91 24.63 -7.50
CA GLY A 174 -3.29 23.65 -8.40
C GLY A 174 -3.25 22.22 -7.86
N VAL A 175 -2.81 21.30 -8.73
CA VAL A 175 -2.63 19.89 -8.39
C VAL A 175 -1.43 19.73 -7.44
N ILE A 176 -1.64 19.04 -6.33
CA ILE A 176 -0.61 18.67 -5.38
C ILE A 176 0.03 17.36 -5.86
N SER A 177 1.04 17.48 -6.71
CA SER A 177 1.83 16.34 -7.20
C SER A 177 3.05 16.04 -6.33
N SER A 178 3.45 16.98 -5.46
CA SER A 178 4.59 16.79 -4.55
C SER A 178 4.22 15.94 -3.33
N SER A 179 5.24 15.29 -2.74
CA SER A 179 5.07 14.58 -1.47
C SER A 179 5.09 15.57 -0.31
N PRO A 180 4.09 15.57 0.60
CA PRO A 180 4.06 16.45 1.76
C PRO A 180 5.30 16.28 2.64
N ALA A 181 5.88 17.40 3.06
CA ALA A 181 6.94 17.45 4.07
C ALA A 181 6.39 18.08 5.35
N LEU A 182 6.69 17.47 6.49
CA LEU A 182 6.27 17.97 7.80
C LEU A 182 7.47 18.45 8.59
N VAL A 183 7.38 19.66 9.14
CA VAL A 183 8.30 20.17 10.16
C VAL A 183 7.46 20.69 11.32
N ASP A 184 7.67 20.13 12.51
CA ASP A 184 6.89 20.39 13.72
C ASP A 184 5.38 20.20 13.49
N THR A 185 4.64 21.31 13.38
CA THR A 185 3.19 21.34 13.14
C THR A 185 2.83 21.84 11.75
N THR A 186 3.81 22.12 10.90
CA THR A 186 3.61 22.76 9.59
C THR A 186 3.86 21.76 8.46
N ILE A 187 2.87 21.62 7.59
CA ILE A 187 2.96 20.78 6.39
C ILE A 187 3.23 21.66 5.18
N TYR A 188 4.28 21.32 4.45
CA TYR A 188 4.66 21.92 3.20
C TYR A 188 4.30 20.99 2.05
N VAL A 189 3.62 21.53 1.05
CA VAL A 189 3.31 20.87 -0.21
C VAL A 189 3.60 21.85 -1.34
N GLY A 190 4.27 21.37 -2.39
CA GLY A 190 4.34 22.04 -3.68
C GLY A 190 3.13 21.67 -4.54
N SER A 191 2.58 22.66 -5.21
CA SER A 191 1.46 22.55 -6.14
C SER A 191 1.91 23.00 -7.54
N GLU A 192 1.22 22.53 -8.58
CA GLU A 192 1.57 22.82 -9.99
C GLU A 192 1.29 24.28 -10.41
N ASP A 193 0.62 25.06 -9.57
CA ASP A 193 0.30 26.47 -9.77
C ASP A 193 1.47 27.43 -9.47
N GLY A 194 2.53 26.97 -8.78
CA GLY A 194 3.77 27.73 -8.55
C GLY A 194 4.00 28.12 -7.10
#